data_AF-A0A937KUC5-F1
#
_entry.id   AF-A0A937KUC5-F1
#
_cell.length_a   1.000
_cell.length_b   1.000
_cell.length_c   1.000
_cell.angle_alpha   90.00
_cell.angle_beta   90.00
_cell.angle_gamma   90.00
#
_symmetry.space_group_name_H-M   'P 1'
#
loop_
_entity.id
_entity.type
_entity.pdbx_description
1 polymer ?
#
loop_
_entity_poly.entity_id
_entity_poly.type
_entity_poly.pdbx_seq_one_letter_code
_entity_poly.pdbx_strand_id
1 'polypeptide(L)' 'SFYIYKKLAEKELQFSTIARGVSIGDELQYADEVTLGRSISNRIPLRY' A
#
# COMPACT_ATOMS: atom_id res chain seq x y z
N SER A 1 -4.30 2.33 -11.05
CA SER A 1 -2.88 1.93 -11.07
C SER A 1 -2.55 0.91 -12.16
N PHE A 2 -3.20 -0.27 -12.18
CA PHE A 2 -2.84 -1.36 -13.09
C PHE A 2 -2.86 -1.01 -14.59
N TYR A 3 -3.89 -0.27 -15.05
CA TYR A 3 -4.02 0.11 -16.46
C TYR A 3 -2.84 0.98 -16.96
N ILE A 4 -2.43 1.98 -16.18
CA ILE A 4 -1.33 2.89 -16.52
C ILE A 4 0.00 2.13 -16.53
N TYR A 5 0.23 1.28 -15.51
CA TYR A 5 1.39 0.40 -15.46
C TYR A 5 1.49 -0.48 -16.71
N LYS A 6 0.39 -1.15 -17.09
CA LYS A 6 0.36 -2.01 -18.28
C LYS A 6 0.63 -1.24 -19.57
N LYS A 7 0.09 -0.02 -19.69
CA LYS A 7 0.26 0.83 -20.88
C LYS A 7 1.70 1.33 -21.08
N LEU A 8 2.48 1.41 -20.00
CA LEU A 8 3.84 1.96 -20.00
C LEU A 8 4.90 0.91 -19.64
N ALA A 9 4.54 -0.38 -19.66
CA ALA A 9 5.40 -1.48 -19.19
C ALA A 9 6.71 -1.63 -19.99
N GLU A 10 6.76 -1.18 -21.24
CA GLU A 10 7.96 -1.21 -22.11
C GLU A 10 8.88 0.01 -21.92
N LYS A 11 8.55 0.92 -21.00
CA LYS A 11 9.36 2.11 -20.71
C LYS A 11 10.19 1.87 -19.46
N GLU A 12 11.44 2.32 -19.46
CA GLU A 12 12.34 2.29 -18.30
C GLU A 12 11.99 3.40 -17.30
N LEU A 13 10.75 3.39 -16.80
CA LEU A 13 10.24 4.33 -15.81
C LEU A 13 10.11 3.65 -14.46
N GLN A 14 10.39 4.41 -13.40
CA GLN A 14 10.09 3.97 -12.04
C GLN A 14 8.62 4.20 -11.73
N PHE A 15 7.92 3.15 -11.31
CA PHE A 15 6.52 3.22 -10.89
C PHE A 15 6.41 3.04 -9.39
N SER A 16 5.56 3.84 -8.76
CA SER A 16 5.17 3.66 -7.37
C SER A 16 3.65 3.77 -7.24
N THR A 17 3.13 3.37 -6.08
CA THR A 17 1.70 3.48 -5.76
C THR A 17 1.58 3.96 -4.33
N ILE A 18 0.54 4.74 -4.05
CA ILE A 18 0.23 5.17 -2.68
C ILE A 18 0.04 3.93 -1.81
N ALA A 19 0.70 3.92 -0.65
CA ALA A 19 0.54 2.85 0.33
C ALA A 19 -0.94 2.72 0.73
N ARG A 20 -1.41 1.48 0.88
CA ARG A 20 -2.77 1.20 1.35
C ARG A 20 -2.67 0.52 2.69
N GLY A 21 -3.33 1.09 3.69
CA GLY A 21 -3.37 0.55 5.03
C GLY A 21 -4.30 1.36 5.93
N VAL A 22 -4.20 1.13 7.23
CA VAL A 22 -4.96 1.86 8.25
C VAL A 22 -4.65 3.36 8.19
N SER A 23 -5.66 4.20 8.31
CA SER A 23 -5.50 5.66 8.24
C SER A 23 -4.86 6.21 9.51
N ILE A 24 -4.27 7.40 9.41
CA ILE A 24 -3.80 8.12 10.59
C ILE A 24 -5.00 8.54 11.43
N GLY A 25 -4.97 8.21 12.72
CA GLY A 25 -6.06 8.52 13.65
C GLY A 25 -7.16 7.45 13.72
N ASP A 26 -7.08 6.40 12.90
CA ASP A 26 -7.94 5.22 13.06
C ASP A 26 -7.44 4.36 14.22
N GLU A 27 -8.38 3.82 14.99
CA GLU A 27 -8.07 2.79 16.00
C GLU A 27 -8.20 1.40 15.37
N LEU A 28 -7.26 0.51 15.67
CA LEU A 28 -7.14 -0.80 15.00
C LEU A 28 -8.40 -1.67 15.12
N GLN A 29 -9.13 -1.55 16.23
CA GLN A 29 -10.35 -2.33 16.47
C GLN A 29 -11.53 -1.94 15.58
N TYR A 30 -11.48 -0.76 14.94
CA TYR A 30 -12.52 -0.30 14.01
C TYR A 30 -12.10 -0.45 12.54
N ALA A 31 -10.85 -0.83 12.29
CA ALA A 31 -10.37 -1.13 10.94
C ALA A 31 -10.98 -2.44 10.42
N ASP A 32 -11.36 -2.46 9.15
CA ASP A 32 -11.78 -3.71 8.51
C ASP A 32 -10.61 -4.70 8.43
N GLU A 33 -10.93 -6.00 8.52
CA GLU A 33 -9.92 -7.07 8.56
C GLU A 33 -9.03 -7.10 7.31
N VAL A 34 -9.57 -6.72 6.14
CA VAL A 34 -8.81 -6.72 4.88
C VAL A 34 -7.76 -5.61 4.89
N THR A 35 -8.12 -4.41 5.34
CA THR A 35 -7.21 -3.28 5.49
C THR A 35 -6.14 -3.57 6.55
N LEU A 36 -6.55 -4.15 7.69
CA LEU A 36 -5.63 -4.52 8.77
C LEU A 36 -4.63 -5.59 8.29
N GLY A 37 -5.11 -6.67 7.66
CA GLY A 37 -4.27 -7.73 7.12
C GLY A 37 -3.28 -7.23 6.07
N ARG A 38 -3.71 -6.33 5.18
CA ARG A 38 -2.82 -5.69 4.19
C ARG A 38 -1.76 -4.82 4.83
N SER A 39 -2.11 -4.06 5.88
CA SER A 39 -1.18 -3.19 6.61
C SER A 39 -0.09 -3.99 7.31
N ILE A 40 -0.46 -5.12 7.93
CA ILE A 40 0.49 -6.02 8.61
C ILE A 40 1.40 -6.73 7.61
N SER A 41 0.82 -7.22 6.51
CA SER A 41 1.55 -7.97 5.47
C SER A 41 2.59 -7.11 4.74
N ASN A 42 2.25 -5.84 4.48
CA ASN A 42 3.11 -4.88 3.78
C ASN A 42 3.79 -3.88 4.72
N ARG A 43 3.90 -4.19 6.02
CA ARG A 43 4.49 -3.26 7.00
C ARG A 43 5.96 -2.97 6.68
N ILE A 44 6.38 -1.74 6.90
CA ILE A 44 7.78 -1.32 6.75
C ILE A 44 8.45 -1.43 8.12
N PRO A 45 9.56 -2.20 8.26
CA PRO A 45 10.27 -2.29 9.53
C PRO A 45 10.79 -0.92 9.99
N LEU A 46 10.53 -0.58 11.25
CA LEU A 46 11.15 0.58 11.89
C LEU A 46 12.66 0.31 12.01
N ARG A 47 13.47 1.27 11.56
CA ARG A 47 14.91 1.30 11.82
C ARG A 47 15.16 2.49 12.74
N TYR A 48 15.83 2.24 13.86
CA TYR A 48 16.36 3.27 14.75
C TYR A 48 17.85 3.48 14.45
#